data_AF-A0A416SQ93-F1
#
_entry.id   AF-A0A416SQ93-F1
#
_cell.length_a   1.000
_cell.length_b   1.000
_cell.length_c   1.000
_cell.angle_alpha   90.00
_cell.angle_beta   90.00
_cell.angle_gamma   90.00
#
_symmetry.space_group_name_H-M   'P 1'
#
loop_
_entity.id
_entity.type
_entity.pdbx_description
1 polymer ?
#
loop_
_entity_poly.entity_id
_entity_poly.type
_entity_poly.pdbx_seq_one_letter_code
_entity_poly.pdbx_strand_id
1 'polypeptide(L)'
;MKEIELTENTTFVRVYDNMPDGSGMYGSWVMKADDIKGLTPLEIQNKFALPNTPKYICDVELEAGTHIRVGEVNPLDGWGNGGGTQYDLIGQRIGDFKNERLLEGN
;
A
#
# COMPACT_ATOMS: atom_id res chain seq x y z
N MET A 1 -4.21 14.06 6.17
CA MET A 1 -3.43 12.94 6.72
C MET A 1 -3.32 13.11 8.22
N LYS A 2 -3.43 12.03 8.99
CA LYS A 2 -3.41 12.01 10.46
C LYS A 2 -2.40 10.98 10.93
N GLU A 3 -1.57 11.35 11.91
CA GLU A 3 -0.66 10.42 12.57
C GLU A 3 -1.43 9.57 13.60
N ILE A 4 -1.13 8.28 13.63
CA ILE A 4 -1.73 7.29 14.52
C ILE A 4 -0.63 6.36 15.04
N GLU A 5 -0.81 5.89 16.27
CA GLU A 5 0.00 4.83 16.85
C GLU A 5 -0.80 3.52 16.78
N LEU A 6 -0.18 2.45 16.31
CA LEU A 6 -0.80 1.13 16.31
C LEU A 6 -0.93 0.63 17.74
N THR A 7 -2.14 0.31 18.18
CA THR A 7 -2.37 -0.24 19.53
C THR A 7 -2.15 -1.75 19.61
N GLU A 8 -2.12 -2.43 18.46
CA GLU A 8 -1.94 -3.88 18.34
C GLU A 8 -1.14 -4.21 17.07
N ASN A 9 -0.57 -5.42 17.04
CA ASN A 9 0.14 -5.91 15.87
C ASN A 9 -0.84 -6.00 14.70
N THR A 10 -0.54 -5.29 13.62
CA THR A 10 -1.43 -5.14 12.49
C THR A 10 -0.73 -5.56 11.21
N THR A 11 -1.40 -6.39 10.41
CA THR A 11 -0.92 -6.77 9.09
C THR A 11 -1.51 -5.86 8.03
N PHE A 12 -0.63 -5.18 7.30
CA PHE A 12 -0.95 -4.42 6.10
C PHE A 12 -0.47 -5.18 4.87
N VAL A 13 -0.75 -4.63 3.70
CA VAL A 13 -0.24 -5.11 2.43
C VAL A 13 0.40 -3.97 1.67
N ARG A 14 1.40 -4.30 0.87
CA ARG A 14 2.06 -3.35 -0.02
C ARG A 14 2.02 -3.91 -1.43
N VAL A 15 1.66 -3.03 -2.35
CA VAL A 15 1.67 -3.32 -3.79
C VAL A 15 2.77 -2.53 -4.47
N TYR A 16 3.39 -3.12 -5.50
CA TYR A 16 4.46 -2.49 -6.25
C TYR A 16 4.61 -3.16 -7.63
N ASP A 17 5.32 -2.49 -8.53
CA ASP A 17 5.50 -2.88 -9.94
C ASP A 17 6.92 -3.40 -10.26
N ASN A 18 7.89 -3.22 -9.35
CA ASN A 18 9.29 -3.62 -9.46
C ASN A 18 9.95 -3.18 -10.78
N MET A 19 9.49 -2.06 -11.33
CA MET A 19 10.04 -1.46 -12.55
C MET A 19 11.27 -0.59 -12.22
N PRO A 20 12.21 -0.36 -13.16
CA PRO A 20 13.42 0.43 -12.93
C PRO A 20 13.14 1.85 -12.40
N ASP A 21 12.09 2.50 -12.91
CA ASP A 21 11.61 3.83 -12.48
C ASP A 21 10.36 3.72 -11.59
N GLY A 22 10.05 2.51 -11.12
CA GLY A 22 8.87 2.20 -10.35
C GLY A 22 9.12 2.11 -8.85
N SER A 23 8.21 1.41 -8.20
CA SER A 23 8.23 1.11 -6.78
C SER A 23 8.79 -0.29 -6.52
N GLY A 24 9.60 -0.42 -5.47
CA GLY A 24 10.10 -1.71 -4.98
C GLY A 24 9.35 -2.22 -3.75
N MET A 25 9.72 -3.42 -3.28
CA MET A 25 9.13 -4.04 -2.09
C MET A 25 9.27 -3.18 -0.83
N TYR A 26 10.36 -2.43 -0.65
CA TYR A 26 10.61 -1.60 0.53
C TYR A 26 10.26 -0.13 0.30
N GLY A 27 8.99 0.23 0.33
CA GLY A 27 8.57 1.62 0.29
C GLY A 27 7.64 2.00 1.43
N SER A 28 7.40 3.29 1.55
CA SER A 28 6.78 3.90 2.73
C SER A 28 5.27 3.78 2.78
N TRP A 29 4.61 3.33 1.71
CA TRP A 29 3.16 3.30 1.61
C TRP A 29 2.64 1.87 1.69
N VAL A 30 1.67 1.65 2.58
CA VAL A 30 0.95 0.38 2.78
C VAL A 30 -0.55 0.63 2.83
N MET A 31 -1.34 -0.42 2.62
CA MET A 31 -2.80 -0.38 2.62
C MET A 31 -3.35 -1.58 3.39
N LYS A 32 -4.63 -1.58 3.76
CA LYS A 32 -5.25 -2.75 4.40
C LYS A 32 -5.50 -3.83 3.36
N ALA A 33 -5.32 -5.09 3.74
CA ALA A 33 -5.62 -6.23 2.86
C ALA A 33 -7.06 -6.20 2.34
N ASP A 34 -8.01 -5.85 3.22
CA ASP A 34 -9.43 -5.75 2.87
C ASP A 34 -9.74 -4.67 1.83
N ASP A 35 -8.94 -3.60 1.76
CA ASP A 35 -9.16 -2.52 0.80
C ASP A 35 -8.82 -2.89 -0.64
N ILE A 36 -7.99 -3.93 -0.83
CA ILE A 36 -7.59 -4.43 -2.16
C ILE A 36 -8.04 -5.87 -2.44
N LYS A 37 -8.67 -6.53 -1.47
CA LYS A 37 -9.14 -7.89 -1.63
C LYS A 37 -10.18 -7.98 -2.75
N GLY A 38 -9.88 -8.79 -3.76
CA GLY A 38 -10.75 -8.98 -4.92
C GLY A 38 -10.70 -7.87 -5.96
N LEU A 39 -9.84 -6.86 -5.78
CA LEU A 39 -9.58 -5.84 -6.80
C LEU A 39 -8.51 -6.33 -7.79
N THR A 40 -8.72 -6.02 -9.06
CA THR A 40 -7.71 -6.17 -10.11
C THR A 40 -6.56 -5.17 -9.91
N PRO A 41 -5.36 -5.43 -10.47
CA PRO A 41 -4.26 -4.47 -10.43
C PRO A 41 -4.63 -3.06 -10.88
N LEU A 42 -5.48 -2.93 -11.90
CA LEU A 42 -5.93 -1.65 -12.44
C LEU A 42 -6.90 -0.93 -11.50
N GLU A 43 -7.78 -1.65 -10.81
CA GLU A 43 -8.67 -1.07 -9.80
C GLU A 43 -7.88 -0.60 -8.58
N ILE A 44 -6.85 -1.35 -8.18
CA ILE A 44 -5.92 -0.93 -7.12
C ILE A 44 -5.20 0.35 -7.55
N GLN A 45 -4.65 0.39 -8.78
CA GLN A 45 -4.02 1.59 -9.31
C GLN A 45 -4.97 2.80 -9.26
N ASN A 46 -6.21 2.64 -9.72
CA ASN A 46 -7.19 3.73 -9.75
C ASN A 46 -7.61 4.19 -8.34
N LYS A 47 -7.88 3.25 -7.43
CA LYS A 47 -8.32 3.52 -6.05
C LYS A 47 -7.24 4.19 -5.21
N PHE A 48 -5.98 3.82 -5.45
CA PHE A 48 -4.82 4.36 -4.74
C PHE A 48 -4.03 5.38 -5.54
N ALA A 49 -4.54 5.79 -6.71
CA ALA A 49 -3.89 6.72 -7.64
C ALA A 49 -2.39 6.42 -7.73
N LEU A 50 -2.03 5.21 -8.15
CA LEU A 50 -0.64 4.77 -8.26
C LEU A 50 -0.03 5.18 -9.61
N PRO A 51 1.27 5.52 -9.68
CA PRO A 51 1.92 5.94 -10.92
C PRO A 51 1.86 4.86 -12.00
N ASN A 52 2.01 3.60 -11.58
CA ASN A 52 2.03 2.45 -12.45
C ASN A 52 1.10 1.36 -11.90
N THR A 53 0.67 0.46 -12.79
CA THR A 53 -0.12 -0.70 -12.40
C THR A 53 0.75 -1.64 -11.57
N PRO A 54 0.39 -1.92 -10.31
CA PRO A 54 1.17 -2.83 -9.47
C PRO A 54 1.12 -4.26 -10.03
N LYS A 55 2.21 -5.00 -9.87
CA LYS A 55 2.34 -6.40 -10.30
C LYS A 55 2.51 -7.36 -9.14
N TYR A 56 3.09 -6.89 -8.06
CA TYR A 56 3.41 -7.67 -6.89
C TYR A 56 2.67 -7.11 -5.68
N ILE A 57 2.38 -8.00 -4.75
CA ILE A 57 1.85 -7.70 -3.43
C ILE A 57 2.63 -8.51 -2.39
N CYS A 58 2.95 -7.88 -1.27
CA CYS A 58 3.49 -8.55 -0.09
C CYS A 58 2.72 -8.13 1.16
N ASP A 59 2.77 -8.95 2.19
CA ASP A 59 2.23 -8.63 3.50
C ASP A 59 3.28 -7.85 4.30
N VAL A 60 2.84 -6.89 5.09
CA VAL A 60 3.69 -6.02 5.93
C VAL A 60 3.17 -6.09 7.36
N GLU A 61 3.90 -6.80 8.21
CA GLU A 61 3.55 -6.90 9.63
C GLU A 61 4.19 -5.74 10.40
N LEU A 62 3.37 -4.96 11.08
CA LEU A 62 3.80 -3.87 11.97
C LEU A 62 3.42 -4.19 13.40
N GLU A 63 4.36 -3.96 14.32
CA GLU A 63 4.15 -4.17 15.75
C GLU A 63 3.35 -3.02 16.38
N ALA A 64 2.67 -3.31 17.48
CA ALA A 64 2.08 -2.29 18.34
C ALA A 64 3.13 -1.26 18.81
N GLY A 65 2.72 0.00 18.96
CA GLY A 65 3.60 1.13 19.24
C GLY A 65 4.20 1.79 17.98
N THR A 66 3.99 1.19 16.81
CA THR A 66 4.45 1.78 15.55
C THR A 66 3.65 3.03 15.21
N HIS A 67 4.36 4.11 14.90
CA HIS A 67 3.75 5.37 14.46
C HIS A 67 3.67 5.41 12.94
N ILE A 68 2.45 5.55 12.41
CA ILE A 68 2.18 5.65 10.98
C ILE A 68 1.22 6.81 10.71
N ARG A 69 1.12 7.23 9.46
CA ARG A 69 0.20 8.28 9.03
C ARG A 69 -0.87 7.73 8.11
N VAL A 70 -2.12 7.85 8.51
CA VAL A 70 -3.28 7.47 7.68
C VAL A 70 -3.79 8.67 6.90
N GLY A 71 -4.15 8.45 5.64
CA GLY A 71 -4.78 9.47 4.80
C GLY A 71 -5.63 8.85 3.71
N GLU A 72 -6.66 9.58 3.30
CA GLU A 72 -7.39 9.27 2.08
C GLU A 72 -6.56 9.72 0.86
N VAL A 73 -6.53 8.87 -0.16
CA VAL A 73 -5.87 9.14 -1.43
C VAL A 73 -6.73 10.13 -2.21
N ASN A 74 -6.18 11.28 -2.57
CA ASN A 74 -6.85 12.20 -3.46
C ASN A 74 -6.82 11.70 -4.91
N PRO A 75 -7.84 12.03 -5.73
CA PRO A 75 -7.77 11.81 -7.17
C PRO A 75 -6.56 12.51 -7.76
N LEU A 76 -5.91 11.85 -8.72
CA LEU A 76 -4.80 12.41 -9.47
C LEU A 76 -4.98 12.11 -10.95
N ASP A 77 -5.03 13.18 -11.76
CA ASP A 77 -5.28 13.07 -13.19
C ASP A 77 -4.22 12.19 -13.87
N GLY A 78 -4.68 11.22 -14.64
CA GLY A 78 -3.83 10.21 -15.29
C GLY A 78 -3.37 9.04 -14.41
N TRP A 79 -3.60 9.04 -13.09
CA TRP A 79 -3.18 7.95 -12.19
C TRP A 79 -4.37 7.22 -11.58
N GLY A 80 -5.44 7.94 -11.22
CA GLY A 80 -6.63 7.33 -10.66
C GLY A 80 -7.59 8.29 -9.98
N ASN A 81 -8.79 7.79 -9.69
CA ASN A 81 -9.84 8.53 -9.01
C ASN A 81 -9.60 8.70 -7.50
N GLY A 82 -8.62 8.00 -6.92
CA GLY A 82 -8.37 8.02 -5.48
C GLY A 82 -9.52 7.41 -4.67
N GLY A 83 -9.66 7.84 -3.43
CA GLY A 83 -10.67 7.36 -2.47
C GLY A 83 -10.25 6.14 -1.64
N GLY A 84 -9.08 5.56 -1.90
CA GLY A 84 -8.48 4.55 -1.04
C GLY A 84 -7.93 5.15 0.26
N THR A 85 -7.87 4.35 1.34
CA THR A 85 -7.18 4.72 2.58
C THR A 85 -5.77 4.16 2.56
N GLN A 86 -4.76 5.02 2.58
CA GLN A 86 -3.35 4.66 2.60
C GLN A 86 -2.69 5.00 3.94
N TYR A 87 -1.66 4.23 4.27
CA TYR A 87 -0.86 4.40 5.47
C TYR A 87 0.59 4.64 5.07
N ASP A 88 1.14 5.77 5.47
CA ASP A 88 2.54 6.13 5.32
C ASP A 88 3.31 5.74 6.58
N LEU A 89 4.37 4.95 6.40
CA LEU A 89 5.34 4.58 7.42
C LEU A 89 6.25 5.76 7.81
N ILE A 90 5.91 7.00 7.42
CA ILE A 90 6.62 8.24 7.74
C ILE A 90 8.06 8.18 7.19
N GLY A 91 8.22 7.64 5.98
CA GLY A 91 9.53 7.41 5.38
C GLY A 91 10.38 6.33 6.06
N GLN A 92 9.88 5.66 7.10
CA GLN A 92 10.59 4.60 7.78
C GLN A 92 10.47 3.28 6.99
N ARG A 93 11.56 2.51 6.97
CA ARG A 93 11.58 1.14 6.42
C ARG A 93 11.40 0.14 7.57
N ILE A 94 10.24 0.22 8.20
CA ILE A 94 9.87 -0.60 9.35
C ILE A 94 8.83 -1.63 8.94
N GLY A 95 8.79 -2.73 9.67
CA GLY A 95 7.90 -3.85 9.40
C GLY A 95 8.58 -4.98 8.65
N ASP A 96 8.02 -6.16 8.83
CA ASP A 96 8.48 -7.34 8.13
C ASP A 96 7.67 -7.55 6.85
N PHE A 97 8.37 -7.52 5.71
CA PHE A 97 7.80 -7.76 4.39
C PHE A 97 7.87 -9.25 4.06
N LYS A 98 6.71 -9.91 3.95
CA LYS A 98 6.58 -11.37 3.78
C LYS A 98 5.58 -11.71 2.68
N ASN A 99 5.55 -12.99 2.28
CA ASN A 99 4.53 -13.54 1.36
C ASN A 99 4.38 -12.74 0.05
N GLU A 100 5.51 -12.37 -0.58
CA GLU A 100 5.49 -11.79 -1.93
C GLU A 100 4.76 -12.73 -2.89
N ARG A 101 3.83 -12.17 -3.66
CA ARG A 101 3.05 -12.88 -4.67
C ARG A 101 2.67 -11.93 -5.80
N LEU A 102 2.36 -12.49 -6.96
CA LEU A 102 1.84 -11.72 -8.09
C LEU A 102 0.38 -11.33 -7.82
N LEU A 103 0.01 -10.11 -8.18
CA LEU A 103 -1.39 -9.72 -8.31
C LEU A 103 -1.90 -10.35 -9.60
N GLU A 104 -2.64 -11.45 -9.50
CA GLU A 104 -3.31 -12.03 -10.66
C GLU A 104 -4.40 -11.09 -11.15
N GLY A 105 -4.41 -10.80 -12.45
CA GLY A 105 -5.54 -10.14 -13.10
C GLY A 105 -6.67 -11.15 -13.23
N ASN A 106 -7.66 -11.06 -12.34
CA ASN A 106 -8.91 -11.80 -12.49
C ASN A 106 -9.64 -11.43 -13.78
#